data_AF-A0A9X1MPM7-F1
#
_entry.id   AF-A0A9X1MPM7-F1
#
_cell.length_a   1.000
_cell.length_b   1.000
_cell.length_c   1.000
_cell.angle_alpha   90.00
_cell.angle_beta   90.00
_cell.angle_gamma   90.00
#
_symmetry.space_group_name_H-M   'P 1'
#
loop_
_entity.id
_entity.type
_entity.pdbx_description
1 polymer ?
#
loop_
_entity_poly.entity_id
_entity_poly.type
_entity_poly.pdbx_seq_one_letter_code
_entity_poly.pdbx_strand_id
1 'polypeptide(L)'
;MPIEFACQVCKQQIRVPDGNEGKRTKCPHCSAVQPIPGGAPPSGGNLFSDPNPYNPPADQSSSLFPDSVTAPPAGESNPFASPYASSSSSAYSMSGGFEEAKKKVAIPAIVCMSLLGIILALMLLGLVANVVMIAANNNNIQRDPAELIGNLIGSGLVIAFNAFTLFSLYNAVQLRNYALAWTGFILALLPCSSSLCCIFVMPFAIWGMVVISDAEVQRQFQG
;
A
#
# COMPACT_ATOMS: atom_id res chain seq x y z
N MET A 1 -3.89 39.48 -23.74
CA MET A 1 -2.46 39.19 -23.84
C MET A 1 -2.16 38.08 -22.85
N PRO A 2 -1.78 36.86 -23.28
CA PRO A 2 -1.69 35.68 -22.42
C PRO A 2 -0.83 35.94 -21.18
N ILE A 3 -1.29 35.42 -20.03
CA ILE A 3 -0.58 35.55 -18.75
C ILE A 3 0.48 34.45 -18.65
N GLU A 4 1.74 34.84 -18.47
CA GLU A 4 2.87 33.93 -18.31
C GLU A 4 3.43 34.02 -16.90
N PHE A 5 3.52 32.89 -16.19
CA PHE A 5 4.11 32.83 -14.86
C PHE A 5 4.85 31.52 -14.61
N ALA A 6 5.80 31.54 -13.68
CA ALA A 6 6.60 30.37 -13.35
C ALA A 6 5.91 29.47 -12.31
N CYS A 7 5.99 28.16 -12.53
CA CYS A 7 5.49 27.18 -11.57
C CYS A 7 6.32 27.21 -10.27
N GLN A 8 5.69 27.33 -9.10
CA GLN A 8 6.39 27.32 -7.80
C GLN A 8 7.05 25.96 -7.45
N VAL A 9 6.71 24.86 -8.15
CA VAL A 9 7.26 23.53 -7.90
C VAL A 9 8.44 23.22 -8.84
N CYS A 10 8.22 23.34 -10.15
CA CYS A 10 9.22 22.95 -11.14
C CYS A 10 9.93 24.15 -11.81
N LYS A 11 9.57 25.38 -11.47
CA LYS A 11 10.11 26.65 -12.02
C LYS A 11 9.90 26.86 -13.52
N GLN A 12 9.16 25.98 -14.20
CA GLN A 12 8.87 26.09 -15.62
C GLN A 12 7.80 27.17 -15.90
N GLN A 13 7.94 27.92 -16.99
CA GLN A 13 6.95 28.91 -17.42
C GLN A 13 5.67 28.24 -17.92
N ILE A 14 4.53 28.70 -17.41
CA ILE A 14 3.19 28.27 -17.80
C ILE A 14 2.52 29.46 -18.50
N ARG A 15 1.87 29.19 -19.64
CA ARG A 15 1.06 30.17 -20.37
C ARG A 15 -0.41 29.82 -20.19
N VAL A 16 -1.22 30.78 -19.76
CA VAL A 16 -2.66 30.59 -19.58
C VAL A 16 -3.42 31.63 -20.40
N PRO A 17 -4.52 31.25 -21.08
CA PRO A 17 -5.38 32.21 -21.75
C PRO A 17 -6.01 33.20 -20.75
N ASP A 18 -6.23 34.42 -21.22
CA ASP A 18 -6.82 35.52 -20.45
C ASP A 18 -8.23 35.18 -19.96
N GLY A 19 -8.66 35.77 -18.83
CA GLY A 19 -9.96 35.46 -18.21
C GLY A 19 -9.92 34.32 -17.19
N ASN A 20 -8.71 33.86 -16.83
CA ASN A 20 -8.47 32.88 -15.78
C ASN A 20 -7.75 33.47 -14.56
N GLU A 21 -7.69 34.79 -14.45
CA GLU A 21 -7.11 35.48 -13.30
C GLU A 21 -7.81 35.02 -12.00
N GLY A 22 -7.02 34.68 -10.97
CA GLY A 22 -7.56 34.19 -9.70
C GLY A 22 -8.10 32.75 -9.71
N LYS A 23 -8.17 32.07 -10.87
CA LYS A 23 -8.47 30.63 -10.95
C LYS A 23 -7.22 29.78 -10.73
N ARG A 24 -7.41 28.48 -10.51
CA ARG A 24 -6.32 27.51 -10.35
C ARG A 24 -6.06 26.78 -11.68
N THR A 25 -4.80 26.68 -12.09
CA THR A 25 -4.37 25.95 -13.28
C THR A 25 -3.40 24.81 -12.92
N LYS A 26 -3.33 23.79 -13.76
CA LYS A 26 -2.43 22.64 -13.61
C LYS A 26 -1.18 22.85 -14.46
N CYS A 27 0.00 22.66 -13.86
CA CYS A 27 1.26 22.72 -14.59
C CYS A 27 1.40 21.53 -15.56
N PRO A 28 1.74 21.75 -16.85
CA PRO A 28 1.90 20.66 -17.81
C PRO A 28 3.16 19.80 -17.58
N HIS A 29 4.13 20.30 -16.81
CA HIS A 29 5.39 19.57 -16.56
C HIS A 29 5.38 18.73 -15.28
N CYS A 30 4.83 19.25 -14.17
CA CYS A 30 4.85 18.56 -12.87
C CYS A 30 3.47 18.23 -12.31
N SER A 31 2.38 18.54 -13.03
CA SER A 31 1.00 18.33 -12.58
C SER A 31 0.57 19.08 -11.30
N ALA A 32 1.39 20.00 -10.77
CA ALA A 32 1.03 20.81 -9.61
C ALA A 32 -0.06 21.85 -9.94
N VAL A 33 -1.04 22.02 -9.05
CA VAL A 33 -2.15 22.98 -9.21
C VAL A 33 -1.82 24.29 -8.49
N GLN A 34 -1.77 25.40 -9.22
CA GLN A 34 -1.33 26.70 -8.70
C GLN A 34 -2.29 27.84 -9.08
N PRO A 35 -2.43 28.88 -8.23
CA PRO A 35 -3.25 30.05 -8.52
C PRO A 35 -2.59 30.93 -9.59
N ILE A 36 -3.40 31.49 -10.49
CA ILE A 36 -2.94 32.41 -11.54
C ILE A 36 -2.82 33.83 -10.94
N PRO A 37 -1.63 34.44 -10.92
CA PRO A 37 -1.45 35.82 -10.45
C PRO A 37 -2.20 36.80 -11.35
N GLY A 38 -2.87 37.80 -10.77
CA GLY A 38 -3.52 38.88 -11.55
C GLY A 38 -5.00 39.16 -11.20
N GLY A 39 -5.60 38.39 -10.29
CA GLY A 39 -6.92 38.73 -9.76
C GLY A 39 -6.84 39.93 -8.82
N ALA A 40 -7.70 40.94 -9.01
CA ALA A 40 -7.89 41.98 -8.01
C ALA A 40 -8.25 41.32 -6.66
N PRO A 41 -7.70 41.81 -5.53
CA PRO A 41 -8.05 41.26 -4.22
C PRO A 41 -9.57 41.37 -4.03
N PRO A 42 -10.26 40.32 -3.55
CA PRO A 42 -11.65 40.45 -3.17
C PRO A 42 -11.76 41.52 -2.08
N SER A 43 -12.37 42.65 -2.43
CA SER A 43 -12.81 43.65 -1.47
C SER A 43 -14.00 43.10 -0.72
N GLY A 44 -13.78 42.83 0.56
CA GLY A 44 -14.77 42.39 1.54
C GLY A 44 -14.04 41.57 2.60
N GLY A 45 -13.67 42.08 3.77
CA GLY A 45 -14.29 43.13 4.55
C GLY A 45 -14.43 42.57 5.96
N ASN A 46 -13.96 43.34 6.94
CA ASN A 46 -14.00 43.14 8.40
C ASN A 46 -12.72 42.50 8.95
N LEU A 47 -11.73 43.30 9.39
CA LEU A 47 -11.72 44.09 10.64
C LEU A 47 -11.97 43.22 11.87
N PHE A 48 -10.91 42.63 12.44
CA PHE A 48 -10.75 42.47 13.89
C PHE A 48 -9.25 42.31 14.21
N SER A 49 -8.53 43.44 14.20
CA SER A 49 -7.55 43.73 15.26
C SER A 49 -8.35 44.58 16.26
N ASP A 50 -8.46 44.22 17.54
CA ASP A 50 -7.49 44.59 18.57
C ASP A 50 -7.80 43.88 19.92
N PRO A 51 -6.94 44.04 20.95
CA PRO A 51 -6.67 43.07 22.01
C PRO A 51 -7.49 43.33 23.28
N ASN A 52 -7.61 42.34 24.16
CA ASN A 52 -7.70 42.67 25.59
C ASN A 52 -7.12 41.58 26.50
N PRO A 53 -6.42 41.96 27.59
CA PRO A 53 -5.78 41.08 28.55
C PRO A 53 -6.72 40.82 29.73
N TYR A 54 -7.06 39.57 30.03
CA TYR A 54 -7.51 39.21 31.37
C TYR A 54 -7.28 37.73 31.64
N ASN A 55 -6.48 37.46 32.65
CA ASN A 55 -6.28 36.17 33.29
C ASN A 55 -7.53 35.82 34.14
N PRO A 56 -7.84 34.55 34.42
CA PRO A 56 -9.17 34.08 34.84
C PRO A 56 -9.37 34.15 36.36
N PRO A 57 -10.64 34.08 36.80
CA PRO A 57 -10.96 33.24 37.95
C PRO A 57 -12.02 32.17 37.62
N ALA A 58 -11.81 30.99 38.20
CA ALA A 58 -12.81 29.94 38.32
C ALA A 58 -14.04 30.46 39.08
N ASP A 59 -15.24 30.20 38.57
CA ASP A 59 -16.14 29.17 39.09
C ASP A 59 -17.59 29.40 38.60
N GLN A 60 -18.28 28.28 38.40
CA GLN A 60 -19.75 28.14 38.43
C GLN A 60 -20.59 28.88 37.37
N SER A 61 -20.97 28.15 36.32
CA SER A 61 -22.32 28.27 35.78
C SER A 61 -22.84 26.91 35.31
N SER A 62 -23.77 26.38 36.11
CA SER A 62 -24.99 25.67 35.70
C SER A 62 -24.99 25.05 34.30
N SER A 63 -24.94 23.72 34.27
CA SER A 63 -25.37 22.88 33.15
C SER A 63 -26.83 23.19 32.78
N LEU A 64 -27.00 24.00 31.73
CA LEU A 64 -28.27 24.26 31.03
C LEU A 64 -28.15 23.82 29.56
N PHE A 65 -27.61 22.63 29.33
CA PHE A 65 -27.70 21.94 28.04
C PHE A 65 -28.53 20.67 28.25
N PRO A 66 -29.73 20.55 27.63
CA PRO A 66 -30.39 19.26 27.55
C PRO A 66 -29.58 18.33 26.63
N ASP A 67 -29.31 17.11 27.11
CA ASP A 67 -28.77 15.98 26.34
C ASP A 67 -29.75 15.57 25.22
N SER A 68 -29.79 16.37 24.16
CA SER A 68 -30.49 16.03 22.92
C SER A 68 -29.85 16.74 21.74
N VAL A 69 -28.58 16.46 21.48
CA VAL A 69 -28.06 16.59 20.10
C VAL A 69 -28.62 15.40 19.33
N THR A 70 -29.88 15.50 18.91
CA THR A 70 -30.38 14.70 17.81
C THR A 70 -29.47 15.00 16.62
N ALA A 71 -28.80 13.98 16.11
CA ALA A 71 -28.04 14.07 14.88
C ALA A 71 -28.94 14.73 13.81
N PRO A 72 -28.43 15.70 13.02
CA PRO A 72 -29.21 16.26 11.94
C PRO A 72 -29.59 15.12 10.98
N PRO A 73 -30.83 15.12 10.45
CA PRO A 73 -31.27 14.07 9.52
C PRO A 73 -30.30 14.01 8.35
N ALA A 74 -29.79 12.81 8.09
CA ALA A 74 -29.00 12.49 6.90
C ALA A 74 -29.87 12.76 5.66
N GLY A 75 -29.75 13.96 5.08
CA GLY A 75 -30.59 14.36 3.95
C GLY A 75 -30.43 15.79 3.44
N GLU A 76 -29.86 16.73 4.21
CA GLU A 76 -29.58 18.06 3.69
C GLU A 76 -28.24 18.09 2.92
N SER A 77 -28.33 17.97 1.60
CA SER A 77 -27.22 18.22 0.68
C SER A 77 -26.83 19.70 0.77
N ASN A 78 -25.85 20.02 1.60
CA ASN A 78 -25.29 21.36 1.67
C ASN A 78 -24.51 21.65 0.36
N PRO A 79 -24.96 22.61 -0.47
CA PRO A 79 -24.32 22.92 -1.77
C PRO A 79 -22.91 23.52 -1.64
N PHE A 80 -22.47 23.84 -0.42
CA PHE A 80 -21.10 24.29 -0.12
C PHE A 80 -20.18 23.18 0.41
N ALA A 81 -20.64 21.92 0.44
CA ALA A 81 -19.78 20.80 0.80
C ALA A 81 -18.69 20.59 -0.27
N SER A 82 -17.43 20.72 0.13
CA SER A 82 -16.31 20.39 -0.77
C SER A 82 -16.38 18.90 -1.16
N PRO A 83 -15.94 18.50 -2.37
CA PRO A 83 -15.93 17.09 -2.79
C PRO A 83 -15.00 16.20 -1.94
N TYR A 84 -14.23 16.80 -1.01
CA TYR A 84 -13.44 16.08 -0.01
C TYR A 84 -14.17 15.94 1.34
N ALA A 85 -15.19 16.75 1.63
CA ALA A 85 -15.95 16.68 2.88
C ALA A 85 -16.88 15.45 2.94
N SER A 86 -17.25 14.87 1.80
CA SER A 86 -17.96 13.59 1.73
C SER A 86 -17.11 12.38 2.12
N SER A 87 -15.80 12.55 2.38
CA SER A 87 -14.92 11.46 2.81
C SER A 87 -14.80 11.30 4.33
N SER A 88 -15.34 12.22 5.14
CA SER A 88 -15.20 12.17 6.60
C SER A 88 -16.48 11.83 7.37
N SER A 89 -17.63 11.70 6.71
CA SER A 89 -18.92 11.40 7.37
C SER A 89 -19.59 10.12 6.89
N SER A 90 -18.92 9.35 6.05
CA SER A 90 -19.35 7.99 5.79
C SER A 90 -18.53 7.07 6.67
N ALA A 91 -19.18 6.53 7.69
CA ALA A 91 -18.92 5.15 8.11
C ALA A 91 -19.24 4.19 6.94
N TYR A 92 -18.57 4.39 5.80
CA TYR A 92 -18.45 3.44 4.71
C TYR A 92 -17.78 2.24 5.33
N SER A 93 -18.56 1.18 5.52
CA SER A 93 -18.16 -0.22 5.58
C SER A 93 -16.65 -0.49 5.46
N MET A 94 -15.89 -0.28 6.54
CA MET A 94 -14.50 -0.74 6.62
C MET A 94 -14.41 -2.25 6.36
N SER A 95 -15.48 -3.00 6.64
CA SER A 95 -15.58 -4.43 6.32
C SER A 95 -15.69 -4.71 4.82
N GLY A 96 -16.45 -3.90 4.06
CA GLY A 96 -16.71 -4.15 2.64
C GLY A 96 -15.48 -3.91 1.76
N GLY A 97 -14.78 -2.80 1.97
CA GLY A 97 -13.57 -2.46 1.19
C GLY A 97 -12.39 -3.39 1.50
N PHE A 98 -12.23 -3.80 2.77
CA PHE A 98 -11.21 -4.78 3.16
C PHE A 98 -11.43 -6.14 2.50
N GLU A 99 -12.67 -6.65 2.50
CA GLU A 99 -13.01 -7.92 1.85
C GLU A 99 -12.83 -7.86 0.33
N GLU A 100 -13.15 -6.74 -0.30
CA GLU A 100 -12.95 -6.53 -1.73
C GLU A 100 -11.46 -6.47 -2.09
N ALA A 101 -10.67 -5.68 -1.35
CA ALA A 101 -9.22 -5.62 -1.53
C ALA A 101 -8.56 -6.99 -1.29
N LYS A 102 -9.00 -7.71 -0.25
CA LYS A 102 -8.53 -9.06 0.04
C LYS A 102 -8.86 -10.02 -1.09
N LYS A 103 -10.07 -9.98 -1.65
CA LYS A 103 -10.45 -10.83 -2.80
C LYS A 103 -9.57 -10.56 -4.02
N LYS A 104 -9.24 -9.30 -4.31
CA LYS A 104 -8.37 -8.90 -5.42
C LYS A 104 -6.95 -9.43 -5.25
N VAL A 105 -6.36 -9.28 -4.06
CA VAL A 105 -4.98 -9.73 -3.75
C VAL A 105 -4.87 -11.24 -3.51
N ALA A 106 -5.91 -11.88 -2.99
CA ALA A 106 -5.86 -13.28 -2.59
C ALA A 106 -5.67 -14.21 -3.78
N ILE A 107 -6.27 -13.94 -4.93
CA ILE A 107 -6.18 -14.81 -6.11
C ILE A 107 -4.71 -14.94 -6.61
N PRO A 108 -3.97 -13.85 -6.91
CA PRO A 108 -2.56 -13.96 -7.30
C PRO A 108 -1.72 -14.62 -6.21
N ALA A 109 -1.93 -14.20 -4.96
CA ALA A 109 -1.14 -14.65 -3.83
C ALA A 109 -1.33 -16.14 -3.53
N ILE A 110 -2.56 -16.66 -3.56
CA ILE A 110 -2.86 -18.08 -3.32
C ILE A 110 -2.28 -18.94 -4.44
N VAL A 111 -2.39 -18.51 -5.70
CA VAL A 111 -1.79 -19.23 -6.84
C VAL A 111 -0.28 -19.32 -6.66
N CYS A 112 0.40 -18.20 -6.39
CA CYS A 112 1.84 -18.21 -6.11
C CYS A 112 2.19 -19.07 -4.88
N MET A 113 1.42 -18.98 -3.80
CA MET A 113 1.64 -19.77 -2.58
C MET A 113 1.48 -21.27 -2.82
N SER A 114 0.51 -21.68 -3.63
CA SER A 114 0.29 -23.09 -3.98
C SER A 114 1.46 -23.65 -4.80
N LEU A 115 1.92 -22.90 -5.81
CA LEU A 115 3.04 -23.31 -6.66
C LEU A 115 4.35 -23.40 -5.85
N LEU A 116 4.65 -22.40 -5.03
CA LEU A 116 5.82 -22.40 -4.15
C LEU A 116 5.73 -23.49 -3.07
N GLY A 117 4.53 -23.75 -2.54
CA GLY A 117 4.29 -24.80 -1.56
C GLY A 117 4.53 -26.20 -2.12
N ILE A 118 4.08 -26.46 -3.35
CA ILE A 118 4.35 -27.73 -4.05
C ILE A 118 5.85 -27.93 -4.26
N ILE A 119 6.57 -26.89 -4.67
CA ILE A 119 8.03 -26.95 -4.87
C ILE A 119 8.74 -27.25 -3.54
N LEU A 120 8.37 -26.56 -2.46
CA LEU A 120 8.93 -26.79 -1.13
C LEU A 120 8.67 -28.25 -0.68
N ALA A 121 7.47 -28.77 -0.91
CA ALA A 121 7.13 -30.15 -0.59
C ALA A 121 7.97 -31.16 -1.40
N LEU A 122 8.15 -30.92 -2.71
CA LEU A 122 9.00 -31.75 -3.56
C LEU A 122 10.48 -31.69 -3.16
N MET A 123 10.98 -30.52 -2.75
CA MET A 123 12.34 -30.37 -2.22
C MET A 123 12.53 -31.13 -0.92
N LEU A 124 11.56 -31.06 0.00
CA LEU A 124 11.59 -31.83 1.25
C LEU A 124 11.53 -33.33 0.98
N LEU A 125 10.66 -33.77 0.06
CA LEU A 125 10.58 -35.16 -0.36
C LEU A 125 11.90 -35.64 -0.98
N GLY A 126 12.50 -34.83 -1.87
CA GLY A 126 13.80 -35.11 -2.48
C GLY A 126 14.93 -35.19 -1.46
N LEU A 127 14.94 -34.30 -0.46
CA LEU A 127 15.90 -34.33 0.65
C LEU A 127 15.75 -35.62 1.48
N VAL A 128 14.52 -35.97 1.85
CA VAL A 128 14.24 -37.21 2.59
C VAL A 128 14.66 -38.43 1.78
N ALA A 129 14.30 -38.48 0.49
CA ALA A 129 14.71 -39.57 -0.39
C ALA A 129 16.23 -39.67 -0.53
N ASN A 130 16.94 -38.54 -0.58
CA ASN A 130 18.41 -38.49 -0.61
C ASN A 130 19.00 -39.09 0.68
N VAL A 131 18.50 -38.66 1.85
CA VAL A 131 18.92 -39.19 3.16
C VAL A 131 18.63 -40.69 3.29
N VAL A 132 17.44 -41.14 2.88
CA VAL A 132 17.06 -42.56 2.90
C VAL A 132 17.94 -43.38 1.96
N MET A 133 18.23 -42.89 0.76
CA MET A 133 19.12 -43.57 -0.19
C MET A 133 20.54 -43.69 0.38
N ILE A 134 21.04 -42.67 1.09
CA ILE A 134 22.33 -42.73 1.78
C ILE A 134 22.30 -43.80 2.88
N ALA A 135 21.24 -43.82 3.71
CA ALA A 135 21.10 -44.79 4.80
C ALA A 135 20.90 -46.23 4.31
N ALA A 136 20.28 -46.44 3.15
CA ALA A 136 20.05 -47.74 2.56
C ALA A 136 21.26 -48.29 1.80
N ASN A 137 22.09 -47.43 1.22
CA ASN A 137 23.28 -47.84 0.46
C ASN A 137 24.56 -47.82 1.33
N ASN A 138 24.54 -48.60 2.42
CA ASN A 138 25.63 -48.67 3.40
C ASN A 138 26.95 -49.25 2.86
N ASN A 139 26.97 -49.82 1.65
CA ASN A 139 28.01 -50.79 1.30
C ASN A 139 29.01 -50.34 0.22
N ASN A 140 28.84 -49.21 -0.48
CA ASN A 140 29.73 -48.87 -1.62
C ASN A 140 29.86 -47.38 -1.96
N ILE A 141 29.75 -46.47 -0.98
CA ILE A 141 29.86 -45.04 -1.28
C ILE A 141 30.94 -44.39 -0.42
N GLN A 142 32.16 -44.38 -0.96
CA GLN A 142 33.20 -43.44 -0.62
C GLN A 142 32.78 -42.04 -1.10
N ARG A 143 31.71 -41.50 -0.50
CA ARG A 143 31.24 -40.12 -0.74
C ARG A 143 32.15 -39.22 0.07
N ASP A 144 32.76 -38.24 -0.59
CA ASP A 144 33.52 -37.23 0.11
C ASP A 144 32.59 -36.53 1.12
N PRO A 145 32.94 -36.51 2.43
CA PRO A 145 32.09 -35.92 3.46
C PRO A 145 31.82 -34.43 3.20
N ALA A 146 32.70 -33.76 2.45
CA ALA A 146 32.53 -32.38 2.01
C ALA A 146 31.33 -32.20 1.07
N GLU A 147 31.08 -33.14 0.15
CA GLU A 147 29.92 -33.07 -0.75
C GLU A 147 28.61 -33.30 0.01
N LEU A 148 28.59 -34.25 0.95
CA LEU A 148 27.43 -34.51 1.80
C LEU A 148 27.06 -33.28 2.62
N ILE A 149 28.04 -32.70 3.31
CA ILE A 149 27.86 -31.51 4.15
C ILE A 149 27.45 -30.32 3.28
N GLY A 150 28.11 -30.11 2.14
CA GLY A 150 27.78 -29.04 1.20
C GLY A 150 26.34 -29.13 0.69
N ASN A 151 25.88 -30.33 0.33
CA ASN A 151 24.52 -30.53 -0.17
C ASN A 151 23.46 -30.34 0.93
N LEU A 152 23.76 -30.76 2.17
CA LEU A 152 22.86 -30.57 3.31
C LEU A 152 22.73 -29.09 3.71
N ILE A 153 23.84 -28.35 3.74
CA ILE A 153 23.83 -26.91 4.02
C ILE A 153 23.14 -26.14 2.89
N GLY A 154 23.49 -26.44 1.64
CA GLY A 154 22.90 -25.79 0.47
C GLY A 154 21.39 -25.98 0.38
N SER A 155 20.93 -27.23 0.53
CA SER A 155 19.48 -27.54 0.55
C SER A 155 18.76 -26.87 1.73
N GLY A 156 19.36 -26.86 2.92
CA GLY A 156 18.79 -26.18 4.09
C GLY A 156 18.59 -24.68 3.88
N LEU A 157 19.56 -23.99 3.27
CA LEU A 157 19.47 -22.55 2.98
C LEU A 157 18.37 -22.25 1.96
N VAL A 158 18.27 -23.06 0.91
CA VAL A 158 17.21 -22.93 -0.12
C VAL A 158 15.82 -23.18 0.48
N ILE A 159 15.67 -24.18 1.34
CA ILE A 159 14.42 -24.48 2.05
C ILE A 159 14.02 -23.31 2.95
N ALA A 160 14.95 -22.76 3.72
CA ALA A 160 14.70 -21.62 4.59
C ALA A 160 14.24 -20.38 3.80
N PHE A 161 14.88 -20.10 2.67
CA PHE A 161 14.52 -18.99 1.79
C PHE A 161 13.11 -19.15 1.19
N ASN A 162 12.75 -20.36 0.76
CA ASN A 162 11.40 -20.67 0.26
C ASN A 162 10.34 -20.57 1.36
N ALA A 163 10.63 -21.06 2.57
CA ALA A 163 9.74 -20.93 3.71
C ALA A 163 9.50 -19.45 4.09
N PHE A 164 10.55 -18.62 4.05
CA PHE A 164 10.43 -17.19 4.27
C PHE A 164 9.61 -16.49 3.17
N THR A 165 9.75 -16.91 1.92
CA THR A 165 8.94 -16.43 0.80
C THR A 165 7.46 -16.81 1.00
N LEU A 166 7.15 -18.04 1.40
CA LEU A 166 5.78 -18.44 1.73
C LEU A 166 5.20 -17.65 2.91
N PHE A 167 6.01 -17.40 3.94
CA PHE A 167 5.59 -16.62 5.11
C PHE A 167 5.27 -15.16 4.75
N SER A 168 6.07 -14.54 3.89
CA SER A 168 5.83 -13.18 3.40
C SER A 168 4.59 -13.10 2.50
N LEU A 169 4.36 -14.07 1.60
CA LEU A 169 3.11 -14.17 0.83
C LEU A 169 1.88 -14.42 1.71
N TYR A 170 2.00 -15.25 2.76
CA TYR A 170 0.92 -15.46 3.71
C TYR A 170 0.54 -14.15 4.43
N ASN A 171 1.54 -13.33 4.77
CA ASN A 171 1.30 -11.99 5.32
C ASN A 171 0.60 -11.07 4.31
N ALA A 172 0.95 -11.17 3.02
CA ALA A 172 0.29 -10.44 1.93
C ALA A 172 -1.22 -10.75 1.84
N VAL A 173 -1.61 -12.03 1.96
CA VAL A 173 -3.03 -12.45 1.97
C VAL A 173 -3.78 -11.90 3.17
N GLN A 174 -3.09 -11.67 4.29
CA GLN A 174 -3.69 -11.15 5.51
C GLN A 174 -3.73 -9.62 5.59
N LEU A 175 -3.23 -8.91 4.56
CA LEU A 175 -3.19 -7.44 4.50
C LEU A 175 -2.58 -6.80 5.77
N ARG A 176 -1.61 -7.47 6.40
CA ARG A 176 -1.03 -7.01 7.67
C ARG A 176 0.07 -5.98 7.44
N ASN A 177 1.11 -6.36 6.71
CA ASN A 177 2.29 -5.52 6.51
C ASN A 177 2.56 -5.31 5.01
N TYR A 178 2.49 -4.06 4.54
CA TYR A 178 2.72 -3.74 3.12
C TYR A 178 4.15 -4.10 2.67
N ALA A 179 5.16 -3.74 3.46
CA ALA A 179 6.57 -4.01 3.12
C ALA A 179 6.86 -5.52 3.01
N LEU A 180 6.29 -6.33 3.90
CA LEU A 180 6.44 -7.79 3.91
C LEU A 180 5.69 -8.45 2.74
N ALA A 181 4.53 -7.91 2.37
CA ALA A 181 3.82 -8.36 1.19
C ALA A 181 4.64 -8.10 -0.08
N TRP A 182 5.18 -6.88 -0.21
CA TRP A 182 5.96 -6.46 -1.36
C TRP A 182 7.26 -7.26 -1.51
N THR A 183 7.98 -7.52 -0.40
CA THR A 183 9.17 -8.36 -0.43
C THR A 183 8.84 -9.80 -0.82
N GLY A 184 7.72 -10.37 -0.38
CA GLY A 184 7.30 -11.71 -0.78
C GLY A 184 7.15 -11.87 -2.29
N PHE A 185 6.54 -10.90 -2.97
CA PHE A 185 6.43 -10.93 -4.44
C PHE A 185 7.78 -10.77 -5.14
N ILE A 186 8.68 -9.92 -4.62
CA ILE A 186 10.03 -9.79 -5.18
C ILE A 186 10.83 -11.08 -5.00
N LEU A 187 10.76 -11.70 -3.82
CA LEU A 187 11.45 -12.96 -3.53
C LEU A 187 10.93 -14.11 -4.39
N ALA A 188 9.64 -14.08 -4.76
CA ALA A 188 9.05 -15.04 -5.70
C ALA A 188 9.57 -14.88 -7.14
N LEU A 189 10.06 -13.69 -7.54
CA LEU A 189 10.65 -13.44 -8.86
C LEU A 189 12.11 -13.87 -8.94
N LEU A 190 12.79 -14.09 -7.82
CA LEU A 190 14.20 -14.46 -7.82
C LEU A 190 14.37 -15.89 -8.37
N PRO A 191 15.28 -16.11 -9.34
CA PRO A 191 15.47 -17.40 -10.01
C PRO A 191 16.06 -18.48 -9.09
N CYS A 192 16.49 -18.12 -7.87
CA CYS A 192 17.06 -19.04 -6.90
C CYS A 192 16.04 -19.96 -6.20
N SER A 193 14.75 -19.61 -6.21
CA SER A 193 13.69 -20.40 -5.58
C SER A 193 12.91 -21.27 -6.57
N SER A 194 13.04 -21.02 -7.88
CA SER A 194 12.03 -21.46 -8.86
C SER A 194 12.59 -21.99 -10.18
N SER A 195 13.67 -22.78 -10.17
CA SER A 195 14.39 -23.17 -11.40
C SER A 195 13.57 -23.94 -12.46
N LEU A 196 12.40 -24.51 -12.11
CA LEU A 196 11.52 -25.21 -13.06
C LEU A 196 10.15 -24.53 -13.29
N CYS A 197 9.75 -23.58 -12.43
CA CYS A 197 8.39 -23.01 -12.37
C CYS A 197 8.33 -21.49 -12.55
N CYS A 198 9.46 -20.81 -12.74
CA CYS A 198 9.48 -19.35 -12.88
C CYS A 198 8.64 -18.84 -14.06
N ILE A 199 8.47 -19.60 -15.14
CA ILE A 199 7.59 -19.20 -16.27
C ILE A 199 6.13 -19.05 -15.82
N PHE A 200 5.68 -19.91 -14.90
CA PHE A 200 4.30 -19.85 -14.40
C PHE A 200 4.17 -18.88 -13.22
N VAL A 201 5.16 -18.81 -12.32
CA VAL A 201 5.10 -17.92 -11.15
C VAL A 201 5.27 -16.44 -11.53
N MET A 202 6.12 -16.12 -12.51
CA MET A 202 6.38 -14.75 -12.96
C MET A 202 5.13 -13.94 -13.30
N PRO A 203 4.22 -14.39 -14.20
CA PRO A 203 3.04 -13.60 -14.55
C PRO A 203 2.12 -13.35 -13.35
N PHE A 204 1.95 -14.35 -12.47
CA PHE A 204 1.12 -14.19 -11.28
C PHE A 204 1.78 -13.30 -10.22
N ALA A 205 3.11 -13.36 -10.08
CA ALA A 205 3.84 -12.49 -9.17
C ALA A 205 3.81 -11.03 -9.64
N ILE A 206 3.98 -10.78 -10.94
CA ILE A 206 3.84 -9.44 -11.53
C ILE A 206 2.41 -8.94 -11.34
N TRP A 207 1.40 -9.77 -11.61
CA TRP A 207 0.01 -9.42 -11.37
C TRP A 207 -0.25 -9.06 -9.90
N GLY A 208 0.25 -9.86 -8.96
CA GLY A 208 0.13 -9.58 -7.53
C GLY A 208 0.78 -8.25 -7.12
N MET A 209 1.95 -7.91 -7.66
CA MET A 209 2.58 -6.61 -7.42
C MET A 209 1.74 -5.45 -7.96
N VAL A 210 1.14 -5.58 -9.15
CA VAL A 210 0.27 -4.54 -9.73
C VAL A 210 -0.95 -4.33 -8.85
N VAL A 211 -1.63 -5.40 -8.41
CA VAL A 211 -2.80 -5.29 -7.53
C VAL A 211 -2.44 -4.62 -6.19
N ILE A 212 -1.27 -4.92 -5.62
CA ILE A 212 -0.83 -4.30 -4.36
C ILE A 212 -0.39 -2.84 -4.57
N SER A 213 -0.06 -2.44 -5.79
CA SER A 213 0.29 -1.05 -6.12
C SER A 213 -0.92 -0.10 -6.16
N ASP A 214 -2.14 -0.65 -6.21
CA ASP A 214 -3.36 0.16 -6.17
C ASP A 214 -3.51 0.87 -4.81
N ALA A 215 -3.70 2.19 -4.87
CA ALA A 215 -3.81 3.02 -3.65
C ALA A 215 -4.98 2.61 -2.74
N GLU A 216 -6.03 2.01 -3.30
CA GLU A 216 -7.16 1.46 -2.55
C GLU A 216 -6.73 0.25 -1.70
N VAL A 217 -5.93 -0.64 -2.28
CA VAL A 217 -5.40 -1.84 -1.60
C VAL A 217 -4.36 -1.44 -0.55
N GLN A 218 -3.50 -0.48 -0.87
CA GLN A 218 -2.50 0.05 0.07
C GLN A 218 -3.13 0.62 1.34
N ARG A 219 -4.27 1.31 1.22
CA ARG A 219 -5.00 1.89 2.37
C ARG A 219 -5.57 0.85 3.32
N GLN A 220 -5.72 -0.40 2.88
CA GLN A 220 -6.26 -1.48 3.69
C GLN A 220 -5.18 -2.25 4.47
N PHE A 221 -3.89 -1.99 4.22
CA PHE A 221 -2.80 -2.58 4.99
C PHE A 221 -2.71 -1.94 6.39
N GLN A 222 -2.45 -2.76 7.41
CA GLN A 222 -2.42 -2.34 8.80
C GLN A 222 -1.09 -1.68 9.24
N GLY A 223 -0.13 -1.49 8.34
CA GLY A 223 1.19 -0.93 8.64
C GLY A 223 1.96 -0.41 7.45
#